data_AF-A0A329BYT4-F1
#
_entry.id   AF-A0A329BYT4-F1
#
_cell.length_a   1.000
_cell.length_b   1.000
_cell.length_c   1.000
_cell.angle_alpha   90.00
_cell.angle_beta   90.00
_cell.angle_gamma   90.00
#
_symmetry.space_group_name_H-M   'P 1'
#
loop_
_entity.id
_entity.type
_entity.pdbx_description
1 polymer ?
#
loop_
_entity_poly.entity_id
_entity_poly.type
_entity_poly.pdbx_seq_one_letter_code
_entity_poly.pdbx_strand_id
1 'polypeptide(L)'
;MKIVALLCLALCFSGAYGADTKPVPANAELKLSDGANDVALTESTVRVIKGYVGTLTAHSYETFTSYVLPEKSGGTWLQIPVDQPDGSISEFRTVEAADSTVQAVAMYRTAGTLYAVVATKAGGSAPDLYLKPASITFRVYRFNGSLDVARFKLERTSSSKAVYMNASDALTKEFFSK
;
A
#
# COMPACT_ATOMS: atom_id res chain seq x y z
N MET A 1 -25.63 56.10 -19.08
CA MET A 1 -24.27 55.55 -19.32
C MET A 1 -23.49 55.69 -18.01
N LYS A 2 -23.01 54.68 -17.29
CA LYS A 2 -22.87 53.23 -17.50
C LYS A 2 -22.98 52.56 -16.11
N ILE A 3 -23.74 51.47 -16.04
CA ILE A 3 -23.65 50.41 -15.03
C ILE A 3 -22.35 49.61 -15.29
N VAL A 4 -21.86 48.88 -14.28
CA VAL A 4 -21.10 47.59 -14.30
C VAL A 4 -20.05 47.63 -13.18
N ALA A 5 -20.39 47.08 -12.01
CA ALA A 5 -20.15 45.70 -11.57
C ALA A 5 -18.81 45.55 -10.82
N LEU A 6 -18.87 45.51 -9.48
CA LEU A 6 -17.82 44.88 -8.68
C LEU A 6 -18.33 43.53 -8.21
N LEU A 7 -17.79 42.51 -8.89
CA LEU A 7 -18.05 41.10 -8.72
C LEU A 7 -17.52 40.62 -7.36
N CYS A 8 -18.29 39.73 -6.75
CA CYS A 8 -17.98 39.02 -5.52
C CYS A 8 -16.63 38.30 -5.59
N LEU A 9 -15.66 38.73 -4.78
CA LEU A 9 -14.46 37.95 -4.48
C LEU A 9 -14.76 37.03 -3.28
N ALA A 10 -15.63 36.05 -3.49
CA ALA A 10 -15.94 35.04 -2.49
C ALA A 10 -15.45 33.67 -2.96
N LEU A 11 -14.61 33.06 -2.12
CA LEU A 11 -14.43 31.61 -1.97
C LEU A 11 -13.73 30.85 -3.11
N CYS A 12 -12.40 30.93 -3.14
CA CYS A 12 -11.55 29.85 -3.67
C CYS A 12 -10.31 29.63 -2.78
N PHE A 13 -10.47 29.60 -1.46
CA PHE A 13 -9.56 28.78 -0.65
C PHE A 13 -10.18 27.40 -0.60
N SER A 14 -9.85 26.59 -1.61
CA SER A 14 -9.97 25.14 -1.51
C SER A 14 -9.06 24.75 -0.35
N GLY A 15 -9.63 24.63 0.84
CA GLY A 15 -8.96 23.98 1.94
C GLY A 15 -8.55 22.61 1.44
N ALA A 16 -7.24 22.42 1.25
CA ALA A 16 -6.67 21.10 1.25
C ALA A 16 -7.02 20.56 2.64
N TYR A 17 -8.08 19.75 2.72
CA TYR A 17 -8.28 18.89 3.85
C TYR A 17 -7.03 18.03 3.91
N GLY A 18 -6.09 18.44 4.76
CA GLY A 18 -5.06 17.55 5.25
C GLY A 18 -5.82 16.40 5.87
N ALA A 19 -5.98 15.32 5.09
CA ALA A 19 -6.55 14.10 5.59
C ALA A 19 -5.72 13.77 6.82
N ASP A 20 -6.35 13.92 7.98
CA ASP A 20 -5.74 13.68 9.27
C ASP A 20 -5.31 12.21 9.23
N THR A 21 -4.04 11.99 8.93
CA THR A 21 -3.49 10.66 8.73
C THR A 21 -3.30 10.09 10.11
N LYS A 22 -4.41 9.62 10.70
CA LYS A 22 -4.38 8.94 11.99
C LYS A 22 -3.26 7.91 11.92
N PRO A 23 -2.32 7.94 12.88
CA PRO A 23 -1.22 7.01 12.91
C PRO A 23 -1.76 5.58 12.88
N VAL A 24 -1.16 4.70 12.08
CA VAL A 24 -1.52 3.29 12.07
C VAL A 24 -0.73 2.63 13.20
N PRO A 25 -1.39 2.10 14.24
CA PRO A 25 -0.65 1.55 15.37
C PRO A 25 0.12 0.30 14.94
N ALA A 26 1.30 0.09 15.50
CA ALA A 26 2.18 -1.01 15.10
C ALA A 26 1.56 -2.40 15.27
N ASN A 27 0.63 -2.57 16.22
CA ASN A 27 -0.09 -3.82 16.42
C ASN A 27 -1.18 -4.09 15.36
N ALA A 28 -1.48 -3.13 14.47
CA ALA A 28 -2.37 -3.35 13.32
C ALA A 28 -1.67 -4.09 12.17
N GLU A 29 -0.33 -4.05 12.12
CA GLU A 29 0.46 -4.76 11.12
C GLU A 29 0.24 -6.27 11.23
N LEU A 30 -0.05 -6.90 10.09
CA LEU A 30 -0.18 -8.35 9.99
C LEU A 30 1.21 -8.96 9.82
N LYS A 31 1.64 -9.74 10.80
CA LYS A 31 2.89 -10.52 10.74
C LYS A 31 2.66 -11.80 9.93
N LEU A 32 2.63 -11.63 8.61
CA LEU A 32 2.42 -12.72 7.67
C LEU A 32 3.64 -13.66 7.65
N SER A 33 3.36 -14.97 7.71
CA SER A 33 4.36 -16.02 7.46
C SER A 33 4.42 -16.34 5.96
N ASP A 34 5.49 -16.99 5.51
CA ASP A 34 5.54 -17.50 4.14
C ASP A 34 4.45 -18.58 3.93
N GLY A 35 3.83 -18.57 2.75
CA GLY A 35 2.67 -19.42 2.45
C GLY A 35 1.33 -18.73 2.75
N ALA A 36 0.33 -19.52 3.15
CA ALA A 36 -1.05 -19.07 3.30
C ALA A 36 -1.32 -18.43 4.67
N ASN A 37 -1.90 -17.23 4.66
CA ASN A 37 -2.28 -16.50 5.86
C ASN A 37 -3.75 -16.08 5.77
N ASP A 38 -4.59 -16.57 6.68
CA ASP A 38 -6.01 -16.20 6.72
C ASP A 38 -6.24 -14.97 7.57
N VAL A 39 -6.82 -13.94 6.95
CA VAL A 39 -7.14 -12.66 7.58
C VAL A 39 -8.65 -12.53 7.66
N ALA A 40 -9.21 -12.74 8.86
CA ALA A 40 -10.62 -12.52 9.11
C ALA A 40 -10.96 -11.02 9.03
N LEU A 41 -11.93 -10.68 8.19
CA LEU A 41 -12.56 -9.37 8.03
C LEU A 41 -13.99 -9.41 8.59
N THR A 42 -14.71 -8.29 8.55
CA THR A 42 -16.09 -8.23 9.09
C THR A 42 -17.03 -9.23 8.41
N GLU A 43 -16.95 -9.36 7.09
CA GLU A 43 -17.92 -10.12 6.28
C GLU A 43 -17.29 -11.27 5.49
N SER A 44 -15.97 -11.42 5.55
CA SER A 44 -15.24 -12.41 4.74
C SER A 44 -13.91 -12.79 5.37
N THR A 45 -13.29 -13.83 4.84
CA THR A 45 -11.88 -14.14 5.11
C THR A 45 -11.07 -13.91 3.85
N VAL A 46 -10.00 -13.12 3.97
CA VAL A 46 -9.03 -12.94 2.90
C VAL A 46 -7.82 -13.82 3.19
N ARG A 47 -7.50 -14.73 2.28
CA ARG A 47 -6.25 -15.49 2.30
C ARG A 47 -5.19 -14.71 1.55
N VAL A 48 -4.11 -14.37 2.24
CA VAL A 48 -2.91 -13.77 1.65
C VAL A 48 -1.85 -14.86 1.51
N ILE A 49 -1.44 -15.12 0.27
CA ILE A 49 -0.30 -15.97 -0.04
C ILE A 49 0.94 -15.08 -0.11
N LYS A 50 1.83 -15.23 0.88
CA LYS A 50 3.15 -14.62 0.84
C LYS A 50 4.13 -15.60 0.19
N GLY A 51 4.68 -15.23 -0.95
CA GLY A 51 5.60 -16.07 -1.72
C GLY A 51 6.96 -15.41 -1.90
N TYR A 52 8.02 -16.21 -1.93
CA TYR A 52 9.35 -15.75 -2.34
C TYR A 52 9.60 -16.13 -3.80
N VAL A 53 10.09 -15.17 -4.58
CA VAL A 53 10.49 -15.38 -5.98
C VAL A 53 11.99 -15.18 -6.10
N GLY A 54 12.70 -16.29 -6.27
CA GLY A 54 14.11 -16.28 -6.63
C GLY A 54 14.27 -16.05 -8.13
N THR A 55 15.13 -15.11 -8.52
CA THR A 55 15.32 -14.76 -9.95
C THR A 55 16.58 -15.37 -10.57
N LEU A 56 17.29 -16.24 -9.83
CA LEU A 56 18.62 -16.76 -10.19
C LEU A 56 19.68 -15.65 -10.37
N THR A 57 19.43 -14.47 -9.79
CA THR A 57 20.39 -13.35 -9.68
C THR A 57 20.56 -12.98 -8.21
N ALA A 58 21.38 -11.94 -7.92
CA ALA A 58 21.44 -11.34 -6.59
C ALA A 58 20.14 -10.62 -6.17
N HIS A 59 19.11 -10.66 -7.01
CA HIS A 59 17.81 -10.06 -6.74
C HIS A 59 16.77 -11.14 -6.43
N SER A 60 15.94 -10.85 -5.45
CA SER A 60 14.73 -11.58 -5.13
C SER A 60 13.63 -10.61 -4.78
N TYR A 61 12.41 -11.11 -4.74
CA TYR A 61 11.30 -10.34 -4.22
C TYR A 61 10.26 -11.25 -3.59
N GLU A 62 9.50 -10.67 -2.67
CA GLU A 62 8.33 -11.30 -2.10
C GLU A 62 7.10 -10.84 -2.86
N THR A 63 6.13 -11.73 -3.01
CA THR A 63 4.79 -11.44 -3.54
C THR A 63 3.74 -11.62 -2.46
N PHE A 64 2.69 -10.83 -2.53
CA PHE A 64 1.53 -10.90 -1.64
C PHE A 64 0.27 -10.97 -2.50
N THR A 65 -0.18 -12.19 -2.77
CA THR A 65 -1.37 -12.45 -3.59
C THR A 65 -2.54 -12.71 -2.66
N SER A 66 -3.61 -11.94 -2.82
CA SER A 66 -4.77 -12.01 -1.91
C SER A 66 -5.97 -12.61 -2.61
N TYR A 67 -6.72 -13.42 -1.87
CA TYR A 67 -7.95 -14.07 -2.32
C TYR A 67 -9.05 -13.91 -1.29
N VAL A 68 -10.28 -13.61 -1.71
CA VAL A 68 -11.44 -13.84 -0.85
C VAL A 68 -11.77 -15.32 -0.86
N LEU A 69 -11.86 -15.91 0.32
CA LEU A 69 -12.28 -17.30 0.47
C LEU A 69 -13.80 -17.42 0.37
N PRO A 70 -14.31 -18.50 -0.27
CA PRO A 70 -15.73 -18.78 -0.31
C PRO A 70 -16.26 -19.12 1.09
N GLU A 71 -17.53 -18.83 1.35
CA GLU A 71 -18.20 -19.21 2.61
C GLU A 71 -18.31 -20.73 2.80
N LYS A 72 -18.34 -21.48 1.69
CA LYS A 72 -18.49 -22.94 1.69
C LYS A 72 -17.22 -23.61 1.17
N SER A 73 -16.86 -24.73 1.80
CA SER A 73 -15.75 -25.58 1.35
C SER A 73 -15.94 -26.01 -0.10
N GLY A 74 -14.86 -25.98 -0.89
CA GLY A 74 -14.87 -26.37 -2.30
C GLY A 74 -15.32 -25.27 -3.27
N GLY A 75 -15.66 -24.07 -2.78
CA GLY A 75 -15.95 -22.93 -3.63
C GLY A 75 -14.71 -22.31 -4.29
N THR A 76 -14.93 -21.46 -5.29
CA THR A 76 -13.88 -20.71 -6.00
C THR A 76 -13.31 -19.62 -5.11
N TRP A 77 -11.98 -19.47 -5.11
CA TRP A 77 -11.30 -18.35 -4.47
C TRP A 77 -11.27 -17.17 -5.44
N LEU A 78 -11.73 -16.01 -4.99
CA LEU A 78 -11.74 -14.81 -5.81
C LEU A 78 -10.44 -14.02 -5.58
N GLN A 79 -9.57 -13.95 -6.59
CA GLN A 79 -8.37 -13.13 -6.49
C GLN A 79 -8.72 -11.64 -6.35
N ILE A 80 -7.98 -10.95 -5.50
CA ILE A 80 -8.11 -9.51 -5.23
C ILE A 80 -6.92 -8.78 -5.88
N PRO A 81 -7.01 -8.39 -7.16
CA PRO A 81 -5.94 -7.62 -7.79
C PRO A 81 -5.89 -6.18 -7.27
N VAL A 82 -4.75 -5.54 -7.53
CA VAL A 82 -4.47 -4.14 -7.20
C VAL A 82 -4.87 -3.26 -8.36
N ASP A 83 -5.75 -2.31 -8.08
CA ASP A 83 -6.21 -1.30 -9.02
C ASP A 83 -5.09 -0.28 -9.28
N GLN A 84 -4.77 -0.03 -10.54
CA GLN A 84 -3.78 0.95 -10.99
C GLN A 84 -4.41 1.85 -12.07
N PRO A 85 -3.89 3.08 -12.28
CA PRO A 85 -4.42 3.97 -13.32
C PRO A 85 -4.43 3.35 -14.71
N ASP A 86 -3.40 2.55 -15.04
CA ASP A 86 -3.19 1.99 -16.38
C ASP A 86 -3.55 0.49 -16.46
N GLY A 87 -4.26 -0.05 -15.46
CA GLY A 87 -4.69 -1.44 -15.45
C GLY A 87 -4.75 -2.05 -14.05
N SER A 88 -4.50 -3.35 -13.97
CA SER A 88 -4.47 -4.06 -12.68
C SER A 88 -3.30 -5.02 -12.64
N ILE A 89 -2.68 -5.13 -11.47
CA ILE A 89 -1.68 -6.16 -11.19
C ILE A 89 -2.26 -7.19 -10.22
N SER A 90 -1.84 -8.45 -10.38
CA SER A 90 -2.38 -9.59 -9.63
C SER A 90 -1.93 -9.64 -8.17
N GLU A 91 -0.83 -8.97 -7.82
CA GLU A 91 -0.24 -9.00 -6.48
C GLU A 91 0.47 -7.69 -6.13
N PHE A 92 0.75 -7.51 -4.84
CA PHE A 92 1.83 -6.61 -4.39
C PHE A 92 3.16 -7.35 -4.42
N ARG A 93 4.25 -6.63 -4.70
CA ARG A 93 5.60 -7.19 -4.66
C ARG A 93 6.61 -6.26 -3.97
N THR A 94 7.60 -6.83 -3.31
CA THR A 94 8.79 -6.05 -2.89
C THR A 94 9.72 -5.84 -4.09
N VAL A 95 10.70 -4.95 -3.94
CA VAL A 95 11.79 -4.78 -4.89
C VAL A 95 13.07 -4.59 -4.11
N GLU A 96 14.04 -5.46 -4.35
CA GLU A 96 15.37 -5.42 -3.74
C GLU A 96 16.46 -5.30 -4.80
N ALA A 97 17.47 -4.48 -4.51
CA ALA A 97 18.66 -4.36 -5.34
C ALA A 97 19.87 -3.95 -4.52
N ALA A 98 21.00 -4.63 -4.74
CA ALA A 98 22.28 -4.36 -4.08
C ALA A 98 22.14 -4.25 -2.54
N ASP A 99 21.50 -5.25 -1.93
CA ASP A 99 21.18 -5.31 -0.49
C ASP A 99 20.36 -4.12 0.06
N SER A 100 19.72 -3.35 -0.82
CA SER A 100 18.80 -2.26 -0.47
C SER A 100 17.38 -2.62 -0.87
N THR A 101 16.43 -2.45 0.06
CA THR A 101 15.00 -2.56 -0.24
C THR A 101 14.49 -1.25 -0.86
N VAL A 102 14.26 -1.25 -2.18
CA VAL A 102 13.73 -0.09 -2.93
C VAL A 102 12.24 0.05 -2.73
N GLN A 103 11.53 -1.08 -2.71
CA GLN A 103 10.10 -1.15 -2.43
C GLN A 103 9.83 -2.21 -1.38
N ALA A 104 9.16 -1.82 -0.31
CA ALA A 104 8.68 -2.72 0.73
C ALA A 104 7.15 -2.73 0.74
N VAL A 105 6.59 -3.86 1.15
CA VAL A 105 5.14 -4.05 1.28
C VAL A 105 4.86 -4.53 2.69
N ALA A 106 3.83 -3.97 3.31
CA ALA A 106 3.24 -4.54 4.52
C ALA A 106 1.72 -4.53 4.40
N MET A 107 1.06 -5.50 5.05
CA MET A 107 -0.39 -5.51 5.17
C MET A 107 -0.79 -5.24 6.61
N TYR A 108 -1.92 -4.58 6.80
CA TYR A 108 -2.45 -4.29 8.13
C TYR A 108 -3.97 -4.37 8.12
N ARG A 109 -4.54 -4.65 9.30
CA ARG A 109 -5.99 -4.69 9.50
C ARG A 109 -6.40 -3.65 10.51
N THR A 110 -7.39 -2.83 10.16
CA THR A 110 -8.03 -1.92 11.12
C THR A 110 -9.52 -1.87 10.87
N ALA A 111 -10.31 -1.81 11.95
CA ALA A 111 -11.78 -1.80 11.91
C ALA A 111 -12.39 -2.86 10.96
N GLY A 112 -11.86 -4.09 10.98
CA GLY A 112 -12.35 -5.20 10.16
C GLY A 112 -12.05 -5.07 8.66
N THR A 113 -11.26 -4.08 8.23
CA THR A 113 -10.86 -3.87 6.84
C THR A 113 -9.39 -4.18 6.63
N LEU A 114 -9.06 -4.81 5.50
CA LEU A 114 -7.69 -5.10 5.08
C LEU A 114 -7.10 -3.96 4.24
N TYR A 115 -5.86 -3.63 4.54
CA TYR A 115 -5.06 -2.63 3.83
C TYR A 115 -3.69 -3.20 3.46
N ALA A 116 -3.12 -2.68 2.39
CA ALA A 116 -1.73 -2.87 2.04
C ALA A 116 -1.04 -1.51 1.92
N VAL A 117 0.14 -1.37 2.49
CA VAL A 117 1.00 -0.20 2.30
C VAL A 117 2.20 -0.61 1.44
N VAL A 118 2.41 0.14 0.36
CA VAL A 118 3.59 0.04 -0.48
C VAL A 118 4.47 1.24 -0.17
N ALA A 119 5.64 1.00 0.39
CA ALA A 119 6.67 1.99 0.65
C ALA A 119 7.71 1.93 -0.46
N THR A 120 7.97 3.04 -1.16
CA THR A 120 8.93 3.09 -2.27
C THR A 120 9.90 4.25 -2.11
N LYS A 121 11.22 4.02 -2.29
CA LYS A 121 12.21 5.11 -2.34
C LYS A 121 11.88 6.10 -3.45
N ALA A 122 11.89 7.40 -3.13
CA ALA A 122 11.60 8.48 -4.06
C ALA A 122 12.89 8.98 -4.74
N GLY A 123 12.81 9.30 -6.03
CA GLY A 123 13.64 10.34 -6.65
C GLY A 123 15.12 10.06 -6.91
N GLY A 124 15.56 8.80 -7.09
CA GLY A 124 16.94 8.49 -7.49
C GLY A 124 16.98 7.51 -8.67
N SER A 125 17.97 7.65 -9.56
CA SER A 125 18.33 6.62 -10.53
C SER A 125 19.38 5.68 -9.93
N ALA A 126 19.53 4.48 -10.48
CA ALA A 126 20.70 3.66 -10.18
C ALA A 126 22.00 4.44 -10.52
N PRO A 127 23.08 4.30 -9.72
CA PRO A 127 23.20 3.46 -8.52
C PRO A 127 22.73 4.17 -7.23
N ASP A 128 22.53 5.49 -7.24
CA ASP A 128 22.20 6.29 -6.07
C ASP A 128 20.92 5.82 -5.36
N LEU A 129 19.94 5.34 -6.13
CA LEU A 129 18.71 4.72 -5.61
C LEU A 129 18.98 3.61 -4.60
N TYR A 130 20.10 2.89 -4.74
CA TYR A 130 20.45 1.75 -3.90
C TYR A 130 21.44 2.14 -2.80
N LEU A 131 22.28 3.16 -3.05
CA LEU A 131 23.44 3.46 -2.21
C LEU A 131 23.22 4.65 -1.26
N LYS A 132 22.15 5.43 -1.43
CA LYS A 132 21.90 6.63 -0.63
C LYS A 132 20.54 6.58 0.07
N PRO A 133 20.42 7.15 1.28
CA PRO A 133 19.12 7.39 1.88
C PRO A 133 18.26 8.31 1.00
N ALA A 134 16.97 8.02 0.92
CA ALA A 134 16.00 8.84 0.19
C ALA A 134 14.69 8.96 0.97
N SER A 135 13.89 9.98 0.65
CA SER A 135 12.50 10.03 1.11
C SER A 135 11.73 8.83 0.58
N ILE A 136 10.73 8.37 1.33
CA ILE A 136 9.89 7.23 0.98
C ILE A 136 8.49 7.73 0.66
N THR A 137 7.92 7.26 -0.45
CA THR A 137 6.51 7.44 -0.76
C THR A 137 5.73 6.25 -0.22
N PHE A 138 4.76 6.48 0.65
CA PHE A 138 3.80 5.49 1.10
C PHE A 138 2.53 5.56 0.26
N ARG A 139 2.17 4.46 -0.40
CA ARG A 139 0.87 4.28 -1.05
C ARG A 139 0.06 3.26 -0.27
N VAL A 140 -1.08 3.69 0.25
CA VAL A 140 -1.98 2.84 1.01
C VAL A 140 -3.13 2.43 0.12
N TYR A 141 -3.33 1.13 0.00
CA TYR A 141 -4.40 0.51 -0.74
C TYR A 141 -5.38 -0.14 0.24
N ARG A 142 -6.67 0.11 0.05
CA ARG A 142 -7.76 -0.47 0.82
C ARG A 142 -8.44 -1.56 0.02
N PHE A 143 -8.66 -2.73 0.62
CA PHE A 143 -9.56 -3.72 0.03
C PHE A 143 -10.99 -3.15 0.04
N ASN A 144 -11.65 -3.13 -1.11
CA ASN A 144 -12.97 -2.52 -1.25
C ASN A 144 -14.13 -3.32 -0.62
N GLY A 145 -13.89 -4.57 -0.21
CA GLY A 145 -14.92 -5.43 0.40
C GLY A 145 -15.94 -6.01 -0.59
N SER A 146 -15.80 -5.77 -1.89
CA SER A 146 -16.74 -6.24 -2.90
C SER A 146 -16.40 -7.66 -3.36
N LEU A 147 -17.42 -8.53 -3.43
CA LEU A 147 -17.29 -9.87 -4.02
C LEU A 147 -17.55 -9.88 -5.54
N ASP A 148 -18.24 -8.86 -6.06
CA ASP A 148 -18.49 -8.73 -7.49
C ASP A 148 -17.25 -8.24 -8.24
N VAL A 149 -16.55 -7.26 -7.65
CA VAL A 149 -15.36 -6.64 -8.22
C VAL A 149 -14.33 -6.43 -7.12
N ALA A 150 -13.78 -7.53 -6.59
CA ALA A 150 -12.79 -7.50 -5.52
C ALA A 150 -11.53 -6.75 -5.96
N ARG A 151 -11.17 -5.66 -5.28
CA ARG A 151 -9.99 -4.84 -5.61
C ARG A 151 -9.34 -4.22 -4.39
N PHE A 152 -8.02 -4.10 -4.44
CA PHE A 152 -7.30 -3.11 -3.65
C PHE A 152 -7.28 -1.78 -4.38
N LYS A 153 -7.88 -0.74 -3.79
CA LYS A 153 -7.92 0.61 -4.37
C LYS A 153 -7.00 1.55 -3.61
N LEU A 154 -6.27 2.39 -4.33
CA LEU A 154 -5.45 3.43 -3.71
C LEU A 154 -6.36 4.37 -2.89
N GLU A 155 -6.11 4.45 -1.59
CA GLU A 155 -6.86 5.28 -0.66
C GLU A 155 -6.11 6.58 -0.36
N ARG A 156 -4.79 6.49 -0.13
CA ARG A 156 -3.97 7.66 0.15
C ARG A 156 -2.52 7.46 -0.29
N THR A 157 -1.88 8.58 -0.60
CA THR A 157 -0.43 8.67 -0.79
C THR A 157 0.12 9.69 0.20
N SER A 158 1.24 9.37 0.83
CA SER A 158 1.99 10.29 1.68
C SER A 158 3.49 10.09 1.49
N SER A 159 4.28 11.04 2.00
CA SER A 159 5.74 10.96 1.98
C SER A 159 6.27 10.85 3.40
N SER A 160 7.41 10.19 3.54
CA SER A 160 8.10 10.09 4.82
C SER A 160 8.68 11.44 5.25
N LYS A 161 8.72 11.66 6.55
CA LYS A 161 9.34 12.81 7.22
C LYS A 161 10.85 12.69 7.24
N ALA A 162 11.36 11.47 7.45
CA ALA A 162 12.79 11.18 7.41
C ALA A 162 13.19 10.53 6.07
N VAL A 163 14.50 10.44 5.85
CA VAL A 163 15.10 9.69 4.74
C VAL A 163 15.59 8.34 5.23
N TYR A 164 15.48 7.31 4.38
CA TYR A 164 15.80 5.94 4.75
C TYR A 164 16.67 5.29 3.69
N MET A 165 17.61 4.46 4.14
CA MET A 165 18.38 3.59 3.24
C MET A 165 17.46 2.53 2.62
N ASN A 166 16.64 1.87 3.46
CA ASN A 166 15.69 0.85 3.04
C ASN A 166 14.25 1.34 3.20
N ALA A 167 13.39 1.03 2.22
CA ALA A 167 11.96 1.34 2.32
C ALA A 167 11.27 0.59 3.48
N SER A 168 11.76 -0.60 3.84
CA SER A 168 11.26 -1.41 4.96
C SER A 168 11.49 -0.75 6.32
N ASP A 169 12.60 -0.01 6.48
CA ASP A 169 12.87 0.77 7.69
C ASP A 169 11.79 1.84 7.91
N ALA A 170 11.35 2.49 6.84
CA ALA A 170 10.33 3.53 6.94
C ALA A 170 8.95 2.98 7.33
N LEU A 171 8.63 1.74 6.92
CA LEU A 171 7.42 1.07 7.39
C LEU A 171 7.44 0.88 8.90
N THR A 172 8.54 0.34 9.43
CA THR A 172 8.64 -0.02 10.86
C THR A 172 8.91 1.16 11.79
N LYS A 173 9.62 2.18 11.32
CA LYS A 173 10.05 3.32 12.14
C LYS A 173 9.12 4.53 12.03
N GLU A 174 8.28 4.59 11.00
CA GLU A 174 7.47 5.78 10.71
C GLU A 174 6.02 5.51 10.34
N PHE A 175 5.76 4.60 9.39
CA PHE A 175 4.38 4.34 8.97
C PHE A 175 3.56 3.69 10.09
N PHE A 176 4.10 2.62 10.67
CA PHE A 176 3.55 1.97 11.84
C PHE A 176 4.07 2.68 13.08
N SER A 177 3.24 3.53 13.67
CA SER A 177 3.59 4.25 14.89
C SER A 177 3.45 3.34 16.10
N LYS A 178 4.34 3.50 17.08
CA LYS A 178 4.13 2.99 18.44
C LYS A 178 3.02 3.74 19.15
#